data_AF-A0A0S4MQA8-F1
#
_entry.id   AF-A0A0S4MQA8-F1
#
_cell.length_a   1.000
_cell.length_b   1.000
_cell.length_c   1.000
_cell.angle_alpha   90.00
_cell.angle_beta   90.00
_cell.angle_gamma   90.00
#
_symmetry.space_group_name_H-M   'P 1'
#
loop_
_entity.id
_entity.type
_entity.pdbx_description
1 polymer ?
#
loop_
_entity_poly.entity_id
_entity_poly.type
_entity_poly.pdbx_seq_one_letter_code
_entity_poly.pdbx_strand_id
1 'polypeptide(L)'
;MMDRIELTREIKRKAIEIGFSKVGIAKAQQLENEAIKLSQWLERGYEADMKWMRESFEKRINPALVLPGAKSIISVALNYFKNLPQAQKEEGKISIYALGIDYHIVLKSKLEKLRQFILKLVPEANAKVYVDTGPVMEKVWATKAGIGWIGKNSNLITREFGSWVFLGEIITDIELEYDEPMSDFCGKCTRCIIACPTEAIVEPYVVDSNKCISYWTIEYKGDEFPDDLGRRFKNLIFGCDICQEVCPWNLKFQKETEVEEFKPFSYNLNPKLSELSKLTEKQFKSNYKLSPIKRAKFHGFIRNIKNAIKNMVLMKISELDFDCAIFDLDGVIADTFQFHFKSWRKICEEFGRDLSVDEFRTIIFGRRGEESAKILFDGKIKDEEIKKIGARVNEIFRDIARGKLKSVDGAIEVVKILKENGIKVALATSAPDENVELIFEELNLYGLFDIVITSKDVQRGKPAPDIFILPAKRLNCRAERCIVFEDSIAGLISAKNAGMVAIGVETTLRKDELSNYADFSIKNFFELIEILKQRTLKNAGD
;
A
#
# COMPACT_ATOMS: atom_id res chain seq x y z
N MET A 1 27.45 -28.78 -43.76
CA MET A 1 26.72 -28.63 -42.49
C MET A 1 27.74 -28.23 -41.45
N MET A 2 27.47 -27.17 -40.70
CA MET A 2 28.28 -26.82 -39.53
C MET A 2 28.21 -27.98 -38.53
N ASP A 3 29.32 -28.27 -37.85
CA ASP A 3 29.30 -29.25 -36.77
C ASP A 3 28.64 -28.68 -35.50
N ARG A 4 28.38 -29.55 -34.51
CA ARG A 4 27.68 -29.18 -33.26
C ARG A 4 28.40 -28.08 -32.47
N ILE A 5 29.73 -28.12 -32.43
CA ILE A 5 30.56 -27.17 -31.69
C ILE A 5 30.53 -25.80 -32.38
N GLU A 6 30.68 -25.79 -33.69
CA GLU A 6 30.62 -24.59 -34.51
C GLU A 6 29.24 -23.92 -34.43
N LEU A 7 28.16 -24.69 -34.58
CA LEU A 7 26.80 -24.19 -34.46
C LEU A 7 26.54 -23.57 -33.09
N THR A 8 26.97 -24.24 -32.03
CA THR A 8 26.85 -23.73 -30.65
C THR A 8 27.58 -22.41 -30.47
N ARG A 9 28.81 -22.32 -30.97
CA ARG A 9 29.62 -21.10 -30.89
C ARG A 9 28.95 -19.93 -31.62
N GLU A 10 28.41 -20.17 -32.81
CA GLU A 10 27.74 -19.15 -33.61
C GLU A 10 26.44 -18.65 -32.98
N ILE A 11 25.64 -19.55 -32.40
CA ILE A 11 24.43 -19.18 -31.65
C ILE A 11 24.77 -18.30 -30.45
N LYS A 12 25.77 -18.70 -29.66
CA LYS A 12 26.22 -17.92 -28.48
C LYS A 12 26.75 -16.55 -28.90
N ARG A 13 27.62 -16.50 -29.92
CA ARG A 13 28.12 -15.25 -30.50
C ARG A 13 26.96 -14.36 -30.91
N LYS A 14 25.97 -14.91 -31.63
CA LYS A 14 24.84 -14.13 -32.10
C LYS A 14 23.95 -13.59 -30.98
N ALA A 15 23.75 -14.35 -29.91
CA ALA A 15 23.00 -13.89 -28.76
C ALA A 15 23.64 -12.64 -28.13
N ILE A 16 24.97 -12.63 -27.97
CA ILE A 16 25.70 -11.46 -27.47
C ILE A 16 25.60 -10.28 -28.45
N GLU A 17 25.73 -10.51 -29.76
CA GLU A 17 25.56 -9.44 -30.78
C GLU A 17 24.17 -8.81 -30.81
N ILE A 18 23.12 -9.60 -30.55
CA ILE A 18 21.75 -9.10 -30.40
C ILE A 18 21.60 -8.22 -29.14
N GLY A 19 22.57 -8.32 -28.23
CA GLY A 19 22.68 -7.52 -27.02
C GLY A 19 22.13 -8.21 -25.78
N PHE A 20 22.19 -9.54 -25.69
CA PHE A 20 22.01 -10.25 -24.41
C PHE A 20 23.30 -10.14 -23.57
N SER A 21 23.16 -10.03 -22.25
CA SER A 21 24.30 -9.90 -21.34
C SER A 21 24.99 -11.25 -21.09
N LYS A 22 24.24 -12.35 -21.10
CA LYS A 22 24.76 -13.72 -21.04
C LYS A 22 23.91 -14.67 -21.87
N VAL A 23 24.53 -15.76 -22.29
CA VAL A 23 23.88 -16.89 -22.96
C VAL A 23 24.53 -18.18 -22.47
N GLY A 24 23.72 -19.21 -22.30
CA GLY A 24 24.13 -20.53 -21.88
C GLY A 24 23.17 -21.57 -22.44
N ILE A 25 23.61 -22.82 -22.53
CA ILE A 25 22.83 -23.88 -23.16
C ILE A 25 22.80 -25.09 -22.23
N ALA A 26 21.60 -25.57 -21.93
CA ALA A 26 21.38 -26.78 -21.15
C ALA A 26 20.80 -27.90 -22.02
N LYS A 27 21.06 -29.14 -21.63
CA LYS A 27 20.37 -30.31 -22.16
C LYS A 27 18.88 -30.26 -21.77
N ALA A 28 17.99 -30.37 -22.76
CA ALA A 28 16.56 -30.49 -22.49
C ALA A 28 16.27 -31.88 -21.90
N GLN A 29 15.74 -31.92 -20.68
CA GLN A 29 15.43 -33.15 -19.96
C GLN A 29 14.33 -32.92 -18.93
N GLN A 30 13.75 -33.99 -18.40
CA GLN A 30 12.79 -33.87 -17.31
C GLN A 30 13.46 -33.38 -16.02
N LEU A 31 12.79 -32.48 -15.31
CA LEU A 31 13.26 -31.83 -14.10
C LEU A 31 12.77 -32.59 -12.85
N GLU A 32 13.46 -33.68 -12.49
CA GLU A 32 13.01 -34.55 -11.38
C GLU A 32 13.07 -33.85 -10.01
N ASN A 33 14.22 -33.28 -9.65
CA ASN A 33 14.40 -32.60 -8.36
C ASN A 33 13.51 -31.35 -8.23
N GLU A 34 13.35 -30.60 -9.31
CA GLU A 34 12.49 -29.41 -9.31
C GLU A 34 11.01 -29.77 -9.32
N ALA A 35 10.61 -30.92 -9.87
CA ALA A 35 9.25 -31.44 -9.72
C ALA A 35 8.89 -31.68 -8.25
N ILE A 36 9.79 -32.31 -7.49
CA ILE A 36 9.59 -32.54 -6.05
C ILE A 36 9.43 -31.21 -5.31
N LYS A 37 10.34 -30.24 -5.55
CA LYS A 37 10.29 -28.92 -4.91
C LYS A 37 9.02 -28.15 -5.26
N LEU A 38 8.61 -28.19 -6.53
CA LEU A 38 7.38 -27.53 -6.98
C LEU A 38 6.15 -28.19 -6.36
N SER A 39 6.10 -29.53 -6.26
CA SER A 39 5.00 -30.25 -5.61
C SER A 39 4.88 -29.84 -4.15
N GLN A 40 5.99 -29.87 -3.39
CA GLN A 40 6.01 -29.46 -1.99
C GLN A 40 5.57 -28.01 -1.79
N TRP A 41 5.98 -27.10 -2.68
CA TRP A 41 5.57 -25.70 -2.63
C TRP A 41 4.06 -25.53 -2.89
N LEU A 42 3.52 -26.27 -3.85
CA LEU A 42 2.09 -26.30 -4.16
C LEU A 42 1.26 -26.96 -3.05
N GLU A 43 1.76 -28.01 -2.41
CA GLU A 43 1.10 -28.69 -1.28
C GLU A 43 0.98 -27.79 -0.05
N ARG A 44 1.95 -26.87 0.13
CA ARG A 44 1.93 -25.84 1.18
C ARG A 44 1.01 -24.66 0.85
N GLY A 45 0.40 -24.62 -0.34
CA GLY A 45 -0.46 -23.53 -0.79
C GLY A 45 0.28 -22.21 -1.04
N TYR A 46 1.60 -22.27 -1.27
CA TYR A 46 2.43 -21.07 -1.42
C TYR A 46 2.28 -20.36 -2.76
N GLU A 47 1.48 -20.91 -3.68
CA GLU A 47 1.08 -20.27 -4.93
C GLU A 47 0.06 -19.14 -4.79
N ALA A 48 -0.55 -18.98 -3.61
CA ALA A 48 -1.67 -18.07 -3.41
C ALA A 48 -2.76 -18.28 -4.48
N ASP A 49 -3.20 -17.22 -5.16
CA ASP A 49 -4.23 -17.33 -6.21
C ASP A 49 -3.70 -17.78 -7.59
N MET A 50 -2.41 -18.11 -7.72
CA MET A 50 -1.77 -18.42 -9.00
C MET A 50 -2.06 -19.86 -9.48
N LYS A 51 -3.34 -20.21 -9.65
CA LYS A 51 -3.81 -21.57 -9.99
C LYS A 51 -3.13 -22.19 -11.21
N TRP A 52 -2.72 -21.37 -12.17
CA TRP A 52 -1.99 -21.81 -13.35
C TRP A 52 -0.67 -22.52 -13.02
N MET A 53 -0.08 -22.28 -11.85
CA MET A 53 1.12 -22.99 -11.38
C MET A 53 0.86 -24.49 -11.24
N ARG A 54 -0.32 -24.87 -10.74
CA ARG A 54 -0.77 -26.25 -10.61
C ARG A 54 -1.22 -26.82 -11.96
N GLU A 55 -2.02 -26.06 -12.70
CA GLU A 55 -2.57 -26.49 -14.00
C GLU A 55 -1.49 -26.79 -15.05
N SER A 56 -0.33 -26.12 -14.94
CA SER A 56 0.77 -26.27 -15.87
C SER A 56 1.94 -27.11 -15.35
N PHE A 57 1.78 -27.80 -14.23
CA PHE A 57 2.83 -28.56 -13.54
C PHE A 57 3.62 -29.48 -14.50
N GLU A 58 2.93 -30.37 -15.23
CA GLU A 58 3.57 -31.33 -16.13
C GLU A 58 4.44 -30.66 -17.21
N LYS A 59 3.94 -29.56 -17.79
CA LYS A 59 4.68 -28.80 -18.81
C LYS A 59 5.90 -28.08 -18.23
N ARG A 60 5.84 -27.67 -16.95
CA ARG A 60 6.97 -27.02 -16.25
C ARG A 60 8.14 -27.94 -16.02
N ILE A 61 7.85 -29.20 -15.70
CA ILE A 61 8.88 -30.18 -15.36
C ILE A 61 9.39 -30.94 -16.58
N ASN A 62 8.67 -30.92 -17.71
CA ASN A 62 9.04 -31.67 -18.90
C ASN A 62 9.01 -30.79 -20.18
N PRO A 63 10.17 -30.32 -20.67
CA PRO A 63 10.23 -29.49 -21.87
C PRO A 63 9.77 -30.22 -23.15
N ALA A 64 9.78 -31.56 -23.18
CA ALA A 64 9.27 -32.33 -24.32
C ALA A 64 7.75 -32.19 -24.50
N LEU A 65 7.01 -31.87 -23.43
CA LEU A 65 5.58 -31.55 -23.51
C LEU A 65 5.32 -30.14 -24.04
N VAL A 66 6.34 -29.29 -24.08
CA VAL A 66 6.29 -27.94 -24.64
C VAL A 66 6.72 -27.97 -26.11
N LEU A 67 7.81 -28.67 -26.43
CA LEU A 67 8.30 -28.90 -27.79
C LEU A 67 8.68 -30.38 -27.93
N PRO A 68 7.87 -31.19 -28.65
CA PRO A 68 8.21 -32.58 -28.92
C PRO A 68 9.59 -32.70 -29.57
N GLY A 69 10.43 -33.61 -29.07
CA GLY A 69 11.80 -33.78 -29.55
C GLY A 69 12.81 -32.76 -29.05
N ALA A 70 12.47 -31.93 -28.05
CA ALA A 70 13.41 -30.97 -27.47
C ALA A 70 14.71 -31.65 -27.02
N LYS A 71 15.85 -31.10 -27.46
CA LYS A 71 17.21 -31.57 -27.11
C LYS A 71 18.04 -30.52 -26.39
N SER A 72 17.80 -29.23 -26.66
CA SER A 72 18.55 -28.13 -26.06
C SER A 72 17.64 -27.01 -25.60
N ILE A 73 18.05 -26.33 -24.52
CA ILE A 73 17.43 -25.11 -24.01
C ILE A 73 18.49 -24.03 -23.95
N ILE A 74 18.36 -23.03 -24.82
CA ILE A 74 19.23 -21.86 -24.86
C ILE A 74 18.65 -20.85 -23.90
N SER A 75 19.33 -20.60 -22.79
CA SER A 75 18.95 -19.60 -21.78
C SER A 75 19.73 -18.32 -22.01
N VAL A 76 19.06 -17.17 -21.95
CA VAL A 76 19.70 -15.86 -22.05
C VAL A 76 19.39 -15.03 -20.82
N ALA A 77 20.30 -14.11 -20.50
CA ALA A 77 20.10 -13.11 -19.45
C ALA A 77 20.33 -11.70 -20.00
N LEU A 78 19.49 -10.76 -19.61
CA LEU A 78 19.62 -9.35 -19.98
C LEU A 78 19.61 -8.46 -18.74
N ASN A 79 20.72 -7.75 -18.49
CA ASN A 79 20.85 -6.82 -17.38
C ASN A 79 19.84 -5.67 -17.48
N TYR A 80 19.18 -5.35 -16.37
CA TYR A 80 18.24 -4.23 -16.26
C TYR A 80 18.56 -3.26 -15.13
N PHE A 81 19.66 -3.47 -14.39
CA PHE A 81 19.98 -2.62 -13.25
C PHE A 81 20.17 -1.17 -13.66
N LYS A 82 19.59 -0.25 -12.88
CA LYS A 82 19.87 1.17 -12.96
C LYS A 82 20.05 1.73 -11.56
N ASN A 83 21.07 2.56 -11.36
CA ASN A 83 21.23 3.29 -10.12
C ASN A 83 20.26 4.48 -10.13
N LEU A 84 19.37 4.55 -9.14
CA LEU A 84 18.24 5.48 -9.12
C LEU A 84 18.16 6.19 -7.77
N PRO A 85 17.64 7.42 -7.73
CA PRO A 85 17.36 8.11 -6.47
C PRO A 85 16.35 7.31 -5.64
N GLN A 86 16.54 7.30 -4.33
CA GLN A 86 15.58 6.69 -3.42
C GLN A 86 14.28 7.52 -3.39
N ALA A 87 13.14 6.82 -3.35
CA ALA A 87 11.84 7.46 -3.20
C ALA A 87 11.71 8.13 -1.82
N GLN A 88 11.20 9.36 -1.81
CA GLN A 88 10.79 10.05 -0.58
C GLN A 88 9.51 9.44 0.00
N LYS A 89 9.14 9.82 1.22
CA LYS A 89 7.95 9.30 1.92
C LYS A 89 6.65 9.60 1.17
N GLU A 90 6.58 10.76 0.51
CA GLU A 90 5.45 11.22 -0.30
C GLU A 90 5.42 10.64 -1.72
N GLU A 91 6.40 9.81 -2.08
CA GLU A 91 6.55 9.22 -3.41
C GLU A 91 6.24 7.73 -3.37
N GLY A 92 5.62 7.23 -4.43
CA GLY A 92 5.42 5.80 -4.62
C GLY A 92 6.69 5.11 -5.10
N LYS A 93 7.12 4.06 -4.41
CA LYS A 93 8.25 3.22 -4.84
C LYS A 93 7.74 2.12 -5.78
N ILE A 94 8.33 2.06 -6.97
CA ILE A 94 8.08 1.03 -7.99
C ILE A 94 9.37 0.21 -8.15
N SER A 95 9.23 -1.10 -8.29
CA SER A 95 10.36 -1.99 -8.51
C SER A 95 11.12 -1.64 -9.79
N ILE A 96 12.45 -1.70 -9.75
CA ILE A 96 13.38 -1.22 -10.79
C ILE A 96 13.03 -1.83 -12.16
N TYR A 97 12.65 -3.11 -12.18
CA TYR A 97 12.34 -3.83 -13.42
C TYR A 97 11.12 -3.26 -14.17
N ALA A 98 10.24 -2.52 -13.47
CA ALA A 98 8.97 -2.03 -13.99
C ALA A 98 8.99 -0.56 -14.43
N LEU A 99 10.14 0.10 -14.31
CA LEU A 99 10.26 1.54 -14.54
C LEU A 99 10.23 1.93 -16.02
N GLY A 100 10.76 1.08 -16.90
CA GLY A 100 10.82 1.32 -18.35
C GLY A 100 9.79 0.51 -19.15
N ILE A 101 10.14 0.23 -20.41
CA ILE A 101 9.37 -0.64 -21.31
C ILE A 101 9.35 -2.06 -20.75
N ASP A 102 8.19 -2.68 -20.89
CA ASP A 102 7.91 -4.04 -20.49
C ASP A 102 8.91 -5.04 -21.09
N TYR A 103 9.66 -5.71 -20.21
CA TYR A 103 10.72 -6.63 -20.57
C TYR A 103 10.23 -7.77 -21.46
N HIS A 104 8.95 -8.17 -21.36
CA HIS A 104 8.35 -9.14 -22.26
C HIS A 104 8.48 -8.72 -23.73
N ILE A 105 8.31 -7.42 -24.02
CA ILE A 105 8.41 -6.86 -25.37
C ILE A 105 9.87 -6.90 -25.84
N VAL A 106 10.77 -6.43 -24.98
CA VAL A 106 12.21 -6.30 -25.29
C VAL A 106 12.86 -7.67 -25.49
N LEU A 107 12.69 -8.59 -24.54
CA LEU A 107 13.29 -9.92 -24.61
C LEU A 107 12.68 -10.75 -25.73
N LYS A 108 11.36 -10.73 -25.93
CA LYS A 108 10.72 -11.49 -27.01
C LYS A 108 11.20 -11.03 -28.38
N SER A 109 11.36 -9.73 -28.59
CA SER A 109 11.93 -9.18 -29.84
C SER A 109 13.35 -9.68 -30.09
N LYS A 110 14.22 -9.66 -29.06
CA LYS A 110 15.61 -10.14 -29.16
C LYS A 110 15.68 -11.66 -29.35
N LEU A 111 14.87 -12.43 -28.63
CA LEU A 111 14.80 -13.89 -28.74
C LEU A 111 14.29 -14.32 -30.11
N GLU A 112 13.30 -13.62 -30.68
CA GLU A 112 12.78 -13.94 -32.01
C GLU A 112 13.84 -13.70 -33.09
N LYS A 113 14.67 -12.65 -32.95
CA LYS A 113 15.84 -12.44 -33.83
C LYS A 113 16.84 -13.59 -33.73
N LEU A 114 17.10 -14.10 -32.53
CA LEU A 114 17.99 -15.23 -32.31
C LEU A 114 17.40 -16.53 -32.88
N ARG A 115 16.11 -16.77 -32.65
CA ARG A 115 15.36 -17.90 -33.24
C ARG A 115 15.44 -17.87 -34.77
N GLN A 116 15.18 -16.72 -35.40
CA GLN A 116 15.27 -16.57 -36.85
C GLN A 116 16.68 -16.84 -37.38
N PHE A 117 17.72 -16.45 -36.63
CA PHE A 117 19.09 -16.78 -36.98
C PHE A 117 19.35 -18.30 -36.91
N ILE A 118 18.90 -18.97 -35.85
CA ILE A 118 19.02 -20.43 -35.71
C ILE A 118 18.33 -21.14 -36.89
N LEU A 119 17.10 -20.74 -37.23
CA LEU A 119 16.34 -21.33 -38.34
C LEU A 119 16.95 -21.04 -39.72
N LYS A 120 17.82 -20.03 -39.85
CA LYS A 120 18.61 -19.83 -41.08
C LYS A 120 19.78 -20.79 -41.19
N LEU A 121 20.37 -21.18 -40.05
CA LEU A 121 21.48 -22.14 -40.01
C LEU A 121 20.97 -23.59 -40.10
N VAL A 122 19.80 -23.87 -39.52
CA VAL A 122 19.17 -25.20 -39.49
C VAL A 122 17.67 -25.04 -39.86
N PRO A 123 17.32 -25.00 -41.16
CA PRO A 123 15.95 -24.73 -41.62
C PRO A 123 14.87 -25.70 -41.13
N GLU A 124 15.23 -26.96 -40.94
CA GLU A 124 14.36 -28.05 -40.49
C GLU A 124 14.14 -28.10 -38.97
N ALA A 125 14.86 -27.28 -38.20
CA ALA A 125 14.75 -27.26 -36.75
C ALA A 125 13.42 -26.66 -36.27
N ASN A 126 12.95 -27.16 -35.13
CA ASN A 126 11.88 -26.54 -34.37
C ASN A 126 12.46 -25.75 -33.20
N ALA A 127 11.97 -24.54 -33.00
CA ALA A 127 12.39 -23.68 -31.90
C ALA A 127 11.22 -22.84 -31.37
N LYS A 128 11.04 -22.79 -30.05
CA LYS A 128 10.03 -22.00 -29.35
C LYS A 128 10.65 -21.04 -28.34
N VAL A 129 10.20 -19.79 -28.36
CA VAL A 129 10.65 -18.69 -27.50
C VAL A 129 9.74 -18.54 -26.28
N TYR A 130 10.32 -18.35 -25.10
CA TYR A 130 9.61 -18.05 -23.86
C TYR A 130 10.27 -16.90 -23.09
N VAL A 131 9.43 -16.09 -22.43
CA VAL A 131 9.81 -14.99 -21.52
C VAL A 131 8.69 -14.81 -20.50
N ASP A 132 8.84 -15.31 -19.26
CA ASP A 132 7.91 -15.22 -18.10
C ASP A 132 6.51 -15.85 -18.30
N THR A 133 5.89 -15.58 -19.46
CA THR A 133 4.61 -16.10 -19.88
C THR A 133 4.78 -17.49 -20.48
N GLY A 134 4.72 -18.52 -19.64
CA GLY A 134 4.71 -19.91 -20.09
C GLY A 134 4.92 -20.91 -18.97
N PRO A 135 4.79 -22.21 -19.28
CA PRO A 135 5.11 -23.27 -18.35
C PRO A 135 6.60 -23.64 -18.44
N VAL A 136 7.50 -22.66 -18.50
CA VAL A 136 8.95 -22.87 -18.50
C VAL A 136 9.49 -22.41 -17.15
N MET A 137 10.43 -23.14 -16.57
CA MET A 137 11.07 -22.76 -15.31
C MET A 137 12.37 -22.00 -15.59
N GLU A 138 12.26 -20.74 -16.01
CA GLU A 138 13.40 -19.95 -16.53
C GLU A 138 14.62 -19.95 -15.61
N LYS A 139 14.40 -19.72 -14.31
CA LYS A 139 15.48 -19.70 -13.30
C LYS A 139 16.20 -21.05 -13.18
N VAL A 140 15.48 -22.16 -13.34
CA VAL A 140 16.05 -23.51 -13.29
C VAL A 140 16.89 -23.77 -14.53
N TRP A 141 16.34 -23.47 -15.71
CA TRP A 141 17.05 -23.66 -16.97
C TRP A 141 18.29 -22.77 -17.09
N ALA A 142 18.19 -21.51 -16.67
CA ALA A 142 19.34 -20.61 -16.58
C ALA A 142 20.43 -21.13 -15.63
N THR A 143 20.06 -21.78 -14.52
CA THR A 143 21.03 -22.43 -13.62
C THR A 143 21.70 -23.62 -14.31
N LYS A 144 20.91 -24.51 -14.93
CA LYS A 144 21.43 -25.66 -15.66
C LYS A 144 22.31 -25.27 -16.85
N ALA A 145 22.04 -24.12 -17.45
CA ALA A 145 22.77 -23.54 -18.57
C ALA A 145 24.01 -22.73 -18.13
N GLY A 146 24.36 -22.74 -16.84
CA GLY A 146 25.54 -22.04 -16.34
C GLY A 146 25.45 -20.51 -16.39
N ILE A 147 24.25 -19.92 -16.45
CA ILE A 147 24.08 -18.45 -16.38
C ILE A 147 24.40 -17.92 -14.97
N GLY A 148 23.98 -18.67 -13.94
CA GLY A 148 24.08 -18.29 -12.54
C GLY A 148 23.60 -19.39 -11.60
N TRP A 149 23.29 -19.03 -10.36
CA TRP A 149 22.70 -19.93 -9.35
C TRP A 149 21.46 -19.30 -8.72
N ILE A 150 20.55 -20.11 -8.17
CA ILE A 150 19.37 -19.60 -7.44
C ILE A 150 19.80 -19.24 -6.02
N GLY A 151 19.63 -17.97 -5.64
CA GLY A 151 19.90 -17.51 -4.28
C GLY A 151 18.80 -17.87 -3.29
N LYS A 152 19.05 -17.67 -2.00
CA LYS A 152 18.05 -17.93 -0.93
C LYS A 152 16.78 -17.09 -1.04
N ASN A 153 16.81 -15.98 -1.79
CA ASN A 153 15.63 -15.17 -2.13
C ASN A 153 14.89 -15.67 -3.39
N SER A 154 15.28 -16.84 -3.90
CA SER A 154 14.72 -17.50 -5.09
C SER A 154 14.89 -16.74 -6.41
N ASN A 155 15.78 -15.74 -6.47
CA ASN A 155 16.19 -15.11 -7.73
C ASN A 155 17.46 -15.78 -8.28
N LEU A 156 17.60 -15.78 -9.60
CA LEU A 156 18.86 -16.17 -10.24
C LEU A 156 19.89 -15.07 -9.97
N ILE A 157 21.09 -15.45 -9.55
CA ILE A 157 22.21 -14.55 -9.30
C ILE A 157 23.33 -14.92 -10.26
N THR A 158 23.85 -13.91 -10.96
CA THR A 158 25.04 -14.00 -11.82
C THR A 158 26.23 -13.40 -11.09
N ARG A 159 27.45 -13.80 -11.45
CA ARG A 159 28.67 -13.20 -10.87
C ARG A 159 28.88 -11.76 -11.32
N GLU A 160 28.45 -11.42 -12.53
CA GLU A 160 28.80 -10.16 -13.20
C GLU A 160 27.76 -9.06 -13.04
N PHE A 161 26.50 -9.41 -12.77
CA PHE A 161 25.37 -8.47 -12.69
C PHE A 161 24.52 -8.66 -11.43
N GLY A 162 24.89 -9.62 -10.57
CA GLY A 162 24.03 -10.05 -9.47
C GLY A 162 22.71 -10.64 -9.99
N SER A 163 21.60 -10.35 -9.32
CA SER A 163 20.25 -10.81 -9.71
C SER A 163 19.48 -9.85 -10.61
N TRP A 164 20.09 -8.73 -11.02
CA TRP A 164 19.46 -7.72 -11.86
C TRP A 164 19.39 -8.11 -13.34
N VAL A 165 18.88 -9.31 -13.63
CA VAL A 165 18.76 -9.84 -14.99
C VAL A 165 17.36 -10.34 -15.26
N PHE A 166 16.83 -10.02 -16.45
CA PHE A 166 15.69 -10.71 -17.02
C PHE A 166 16.15 -12.00 -17.68
N LEU A 167 15.29 -13.02 -17.72
CA LEU A 167 15.56 -14.31 -18.32
C LEU A 167 14.63 -14.58 -19.50
N GLY A 168 15.11 -15.39 -20.43
CA GLY A 168 14.31 -15.93 -21.51
C GLY A 168 14.98 -17.14 -22.15
N GLU A 169 14.18 -17.92 -22.88
CA GLU A 169 14.57 -19.26 -23.31
C GLU A 169 14.19 -19.50 -24.77
N ILE A 170 15.01 -20.27 -25.45
CA ILE A 170 14.67 -20.95 -26.70
C ILE A 170 14.79 -22.45 -26.45
N ILE A 171 13.66 -23.15 -26.52
CA ILE A 171 13.61 -24.62 -26.52
C ILE A 171 13.71 -25.07 -27.97
N THR A 172 14.62 -26.00 -28.28
CA THR A 172 14.83 -26.50 -29.65
C THR A 172 15.12 -28.00 -29.69
N ASP A 173 14.79 -28.63 -30.81
CA ASP A 173 15.10 -30.03 -31.13
C ASP A 173 16.53 -30.24 -31.69
N ILE A 174 17.30 -29.17 -31.82
CA ILE A 174 18.72 -29.21 -32.18
C ILE A 174 19.54 -29.67 -30.97
N GLU A 175 20.46 -30.61 -31.17
CA GLU A 175 21.47 -30.97 -30.18
C GLU A 175 22.66 -30.00 -30.26
N LEU A 176 23.06 -29.43 -29.11
CA LEU A 176 24.11 -28.41 -29.01
C LEU A 176 25.13 -28.83 -27.93
N GLU A 177 26.26 -28.13 -27.85
CA GLU A 177 27.18 -28.26 -26.71
C GLU A 177 26.57 -27.61 -25.47
N TYR A 178 26.58 -28.33 -24.35
CA TYR A 178 25.96 -27.91 -23.10
C TYR A 178 26.97 -27.26 -22.16
N ASP A 179 26.53 -26.23 -21.46
CA ASP A 179 27.27 -25.59 -20.38
C ASP A 179 27.00 -26.29 -19.04
N GLU A 180 27.92 -26.10 -18.09
CA GLU A 180 27.82 -26.68 -16.75
C GLU A 180 27.21 -25.71 -15.74
N PRO A 181 26.38 -26.22 -14.80
CA PRO A 181 25.82 -25.40 -13.73
C PRO A 181 26.90 -24.79 -12.82
N MET A 182 26.65 -23.56 -12.34
CA MET A 182 27.51 -22.94 -11.33
C MET A 182 27.17 -23.43 -9.91
N SER A 183 28.17 -23.41 -9.02
CA SER A 183 27.96 -23.62 -7.59
C SER A 183 27.12 -22.51 -6.95
N ASP A 184 26.48 -22.81 -5.83
CA ASP A 184 25.81 -21.82 -4.99
C ASP A 184 26.83 -21.02 -4.16
N PHE A 185 26.72 -19.68 -4.21
CA PHE A 185 27.59 -18.76 -3.46
C PHE A 185 26.87 -17.94 -2.37
N CYS A 186 25.69 -18.35 -1.91
CA CYS A 186 25.01 -17.73 -0.76
C CYS A 186 25.67 -18.08 0.57
N GLY A 187 26.21 -19.30 0.73
CA GLY A 187 26.83 -19.77 1.97
C GLY A 187 25.92 -19.57 3.20
N LYS A 188 26.48 -19.03 4.30
CA LYS A 188 25.74 -18.77 5.54
C LYS A 188 24.92 -17.46 5.53
N CYS A 189 24.92 -16.68 4.45
CA CYS A 189 24.22 -15.40 4.38
C CYS A 189 22.70 -15.58 4.56
N THR A 190 22.06 -14.65 5.29
CA THR A 190 20.60 -14.60 5.54
C THR A 190 20.01 -13.19 5.33
N ARG A 191 20.77 -12.25 4.74
CA ARG A 191 20.35 -10.83 4.62
C ARG A 191 18.99 -10.63 3.97
N CYS A 192 18.70 -11.35 2.88
CA CYS A 192 17.43 -11.26 2.18
C CYS A 192 16.25 -11.77 3.02
N ILE A 193 16.45 -12.84 3.79
CA ILE A 193 15.45 -13.43 4.69
C ILE A 193 15.11 -12.42 5.79
N ILE A 194 16.14 -11.89 6.47
CA ILE A 194 15.99 -10.91 7.56
C ILE A 194 15.36 -9.61 7.07
N ALA A 195 15.72 -9.15 5.88
CA ALA A 195 15.21 -7.88 5.35
C ALA A 195 13.79 -7.96 4.79
N CYS A 196 13.24 -9.15 4.55
CA CYS A 196 11.91 -9.31 3.96
C CYS A 196 10.85 -8.80 4.96
N PRO A 197 10.16 -7.69 4.69
CA PRO A 197 9.29 -7.03 5.69
C PRO A 197 8.07 -7.86 6.07
N THR A 198 7.69 -8.80 5.21
CA THR A 198 6.52 -9.68 5.37
C THR A 198 6.92 -11.13 5.63
N GLU A 199 8.21 -11.41 5.83
CA GLU A 199 8.73 -12.76 6.10
C GLU A 199 8.31 -13.78 5.03
N ALA A 200 8.23 -13.32 3.78
CA ALA A 200 7.81 -14.15 2.65
C ALA A 200 8.85 -15.20 2.27
N ILE A 201 10.14 -14.99 2.60
CA ILE A 201 11.17 -16.01 2.44
C ILE A 201 11.18 -16.86 3.71
N VAL A 202 10.29 -17.84 3.75
CA VAL A 202 10.01 -18.64 4.96
C VAL A 202 11.16 -19.58 5.32
N GLU A 203 11.91 -20.04 4.31
CA GLU A 203 13.09 -20.88 4.42
C GLU A 203 14.06 -20.51 3.30
N PRO A 204 15.37 -20.81 3.42
CA PRO A 204 16.29 -20.66 2.28
C PRO A 204 15.69 -21.25 1.00
N TYR A 205 15.66 -20.44 -0.07
CA TYR A 205 15.17 -20.81 -1.41
C TYR A 205 13.66 -21.00 -1.55
N VAL A 206 12.88 -20.82 -0.48
CA VAL A 206 11.42 -21.01 -0.46
C VAL A 206 10.71 -19.69 -0.18
N VAL A 207 9.89 -19.24 -1.13
CA VAL A 207 9.08 -18.02 -1.01
C VAL A 207 7.61 -18.39 -0.91
N ASP A 208 6.94 -17.95 0.16
CA ASP A 208 5.49 -17.98 0.28
C ASP A 208 4.89 -16.76 -0.44
N SER A 209 4.20 -16.97 -1.57
CA SER A 209 3.61 -15.86 -2.33
C SER A 209 2.45 -15.21 -1.59
N ASN A 210 1.79 -15.90 -0.66
CA ASN A 210 0.75 -15.32 0.20
C ASN A 210 1.28 -14.20 1.10
N LYS A 211 2.61 -14.06 1.23
CA LYS A 211 3.26 -13.00 2.01
C LYS A 211 4.07 -12.05 1.13
N CYS A 212 4.41 -12.42 -0.09
CA CYS A 212 5.33 -11.65 -0.93
C CYS A 212 4.69 -10.36 -1.44
N ILE A 213 5.26 -9.19 -1.11
CA ILE A 213 4.77 -7.88 -1.58
C ILE A 213 4.66 -7.82 -3.10
N SER A 214 5.58 -8.47 -3.82
CA SER A 214 5.54 -8.53 -5.29
C SER A 214 4.25 -9.20 -5.78
N TYR A 215 3.86 -10.34 -5.20
CA TYR A 215 2.59 -10.99 -5.52
C TYR A 215 1.39 -10.08 -5.22
N TRP A 216 1.35 -9.49 -4.01
CA TRP A 216 0.23 -8.66 -3.57
C TRP A 216 0.02 -7.40 -4.41
N THR A 217 1.11 -6.79 -4.89
CA THR A 217 1.02 -5.56 -5.69
C THR A 217 0.75 -5.82 -7.17
N ILE A 218 0.93 -7.05 -7.66
CA ILE A 218 0.84 -7.40 -9.09
C ILE A 218 -0.33 -8.33 -9.38
N GLU A 219 -0.35 -9.49 -8.72
CA GLU A 219 -1.25 -10.60 -9.04
C GLU A 219 -2.55 -10.55 -8.27
N TYR A 220 -2.51 -10.19 -6.99
CA TYR A 220 -3.70 -10.15 -6.14
C TYR A 220 -4.78 -9.21 -6.72
N LYS A 221 -6.01 -9.70 -6.85
CA LYS A 221 -7.13 -8.98 -7.49
C LYS A 221 -8.24 -8.52 -6.53
N GLY A 222 -8.09 -8.75 -5.21
CA GLY A 222 -9.06 -8.25 -4.24
C GLY A 222 -8.98 -6.73 -4.02
N ASP A 223 -9.95 -6.18 -3.31
CA ASP A 223 -10.15 -4.73 -3.21
C ASP A 223 -9.26 -4.06 -2.17
N GLU A 224 -8.91 -4.75 -1.09
CA GLU A 224 -8.13 -4.23 0.03
C GLU A 224 -7.06 -5.23 0.47
N PHE A 225 -6.02 -4.74 1.14
CA PHE A 225 -5.02 -5.59 1.78
C PHE A 225 -5.41 -5.87 3.23
N PRO A 226 -5.06 -7.05 3.78
CA PRO A 226 -5.09 -7.23 5.24
C PRO A 226 -4.26 -6.13 5.92
N ASP A 227 -4.82 -5.47 6.93
CA ASP A 227 -4.23 -4.24 7.50
C ASP A 227 -2.77 -4.40 7.96
N ASP A 228 -2.44 -5.48 8.69
CA ASP A 228 -1.06 -5.74 9.14
C ASP A 228 -0.09 -5.88 7.96
N LEU A 229 -0.50 -6.62 6.92
CA LEU A 229 0.29 -6.84 5.74
C LEU A 229 0.47 -5.55 4.92
N GLY A 230 -0.63 -4.81 4.69
CA GLY A 230 -0.64 -3.57 3.92
C GLY A 230 0.27 -2.49 4.52
N ARG A 231 0.33 -2.39 5.85
CA ARG A 231 1.25 -1.48 6.58
C ARG A 231 2.72 -1.76 6.28
N ARG A 232 3.09 -3.03 6.17
CA ARG A 232 4.49 -3.45 5.90
C ARG A 232 4.97 -3.09 4.50
N PHE A 233 4.06 -2.70 3.59
CA PHE A 233 4.44 -2.28 2.24
C PHE A 233 5.05 -0.87 2.21
N LYS A 234 4.82 -0.06 3.26
CA LYS A 234 5.22 1.35 3.31
C LYS A 234 4.69 2.10 2.08
N ASN A 235 5.57 2.63 1.24
CA ASN A 235 5.24 3.33 0.00
C ASN A 235 5.46 2.48 -1.27
N LEU A 236 5.64 1.16 -1.16
CA LEU A 236 5.74 0.27 -2.33
C LEU A 236 4.37 0.16 -3.03
N ILE A 237 4.31 0.61 -4.28
CA ILE A 237 3.07 0.62 -5.09
C ILE A 237 3.07 -0.37 -6.26
N PHE A 238 4.22 -0.96 -6.62
CA PHE A 238 4.30 -2.02 -7.63
C PHE A 238 5.61 -2.82 -7.53
N GLY A 239 5.53 -4.13 -7.32
CA GLY A 239 6.69 -5.00 -7.15
C GLY A 239 7.44 -4.75 -5.84
N CYS A 240 8.53 -5.50 -5.61
CA CYS A 240 9.40 -5.33 -4.45
C CYS A 240 10.83 -5.80 -4.75
N ASP A 241 11.81 -4.95 -4.44
CA ASP A 241 13.23 -5.24 -4.67
C ASP A 241 14.04 -5.47 -3.40
N ILE A 242 13.43 -5.40 -2.21
CA ILE A 242 14.16 -5.38 -0.93
C ILE A 242 15.10 -6.59 -0.80
N CYS A 243 14.65 -7.80 -1.15
CA CYS A 243 15.46 -9.01 -1.07
C CYS A 243 16.63 -9.03 -2.09
N GLN A 244 16.57 -8.22 -3.13
CA GLN A 244 17.64 -8.00 -4.11
C GLN A 244 18.57 -6.87 -3.65
N GLU A 245 18.02 -5.73 -3.20
CA GLU A 245 18.76 -4.55 -2.75
C GLU A 245 19.74 -4.87 -1.61
N VAL A 246 19.38 -5.78 -0.70
CA VAL A 246 20.26 -6.19 0.41
C VAL A 246 21.24 -7.31 0.06
N CYS A 247 21.14 -7.90 -1.13
CA CYS A 247 21.97 -9.04 -1.54
C CYS A 247 23.42 -8.56 -1.76
N PRO A 248 24.43 -9.18 -1.10
CA PRO A 248 25.84 -8.80 -1.29
C PRO A 248 26.29 -8.86 -2.76
N TRP A 249 25.73 -9.79 -3.54
CA TRP A 249 26.06 -9.93 -4.95
C TRP A 249 25.56 -8.75 -5.80
N ASN A 250 24.42 -8.15 -5.44
CA ASN A 250 23.96 -6.93 -6.08
C ASN A 250 24.76 -5.72 -5.62
N LEU A 251 24.98 -5.57 -4.31
CA LEU A 251 25.73 -4.45 -3.75
C LEU A 251 27.17 -4.35 -4.28
N LYS A 252 27.82 -5.48 -4.54
CA LYS A 252 29.24 -5.51 -4.95
C LYS A 252 29.45 -5.60 -6.47
N PHE A 253 28.55 -6.25 -7.20
CA PHE A 253 28.78 -6.59 -8.62
C PHE A 253 27.75 -6.01 -9.58
N GLN A 254 26.78 -5.21 -9.12
CA GLN A 254 25.85 -4.53 -10.02
C GLN A 254 26.59 -3.65 -11.05
N LYS A 255 26.08 -3.67 -12.28
CA LYS A 255 26.54 -2.82 -13.39
C LYS A 255 25.32 -2.17 -14.01
N GLU A 256 25.39 -0.89 -14.33
CA GLU A 256 24.27 -0.22 -14.99
C GLU A 256 24.00 -0.83 -16.38
N THR A 257 22.73 -0.92 -16.73
CA THR A 257 22.30 -1.33 -18.05
C THR A 257 22.45 -0.18 -19.05
N GLU A 258 22.82 -0.56 -20.28
CA GLU A 258 22.86 0.33 -21.45
C GLU A 258 21.63 0.11 -22.36
N VAL A 259 20.70 -0.77 -21.96
CA VAL A 259 19.47 -1.05 -22.71
C VAL A 259 18.51 0.12 -22.57
N GLU A 260 18.31 0.82 -23.67
CA GLU A 260 17.59 2.10 -23.68
C GLU A 260 16.11 1.95 -23.36
N GLU A 261 15.52 0.83 -23.76
CA GLU A 261 14.13 0.48 -23.45
C GLU A 261 13.86 0.35 -21.95
N PHE A 262 14.90 0.13 -21.12
CA PHE A 262 14.76 0.04 -19.67
C PHE A 262 14.97 1.37 -18.95
N LYS A 263 15.20 2.47 -19.68
CA LYS A 263 15.21 3.81 -19.07
C LYS A 263 13.84 4.09 -18.41
N PRO A 264 13.83 4.61 -17.17
CA PRO A 264 12.58 4.93 -16.49
C PRO A 264 11.72 5.92 -17.28
N PHE A 265 10.43 5.62 -17.37
CA PHE A 265 9.47 6.67 -17.72
C PHE A 265 9.41 7.71 -16.59
N SER A 266 9.27 8.98 -16.93
CA SER A 266 9.22 10.07 -15.94
C SER A 266 8.10 9.89 -14.92
N TYR A 267 6.95 9.35 -15.36
CA TYR A 267 5.80 9.05 -14.49
C TYR A 267 5.94 7.75 -13.68
N ASN A 268 7.01 6.97 -13.88
CA ASN A 268 7.31 5.77 -13.10
C ASN A 268 8.41 6.01 -12.05
N LEU A 269 9.28 7.00 -12.25
CA LEU A 269 10.37 7.28 -11.33
C LEU A 269 9.88 8.11 -10.15
N ASN A 270 9.69 7.45 -9.00
CA ASN A 270 9.28 8.05 -7.73
C ASN A 270 8.12 9.07 -7.86
N PRO A 271 6.99 8.70 -8.49
CA PRO A 271 5.87 9.62 -8.67
C PRO A 271 5.26 10.05 -7.33
N LYS A 272 4.82 11.31 -7.23
CA LYS A 272 4.15 11.82 -6.03
C LYS A 272 2.82 11.11 -5.82
N LEU A 273 2.57 10.61 -4.61
CA LEU A 273 1.33 9.90 -4.27
C LEU A 273 0.08 10.79 -4.43
N SER A 274 0.21 12.11 -4.20
CA SER A 274 -0.86 13.10 -4.38
C SER A 274 -1.23 13.35 -5.85
N GLU A 275 -0.31 13.11 -6.78
CA GLU A 275 -0.59 13.17 -8.22
C GLU A 275 -1.22 11.86 -8.67
N LEU A 276 -0.68 10.72 -8.20
CA LEU A 276 -1.23 9.40 -8.50
C LEU A 276 -2.65 9.20 -7.97
N SER A 277 -3.03 9.85 -6.86
CA SER A 277 -4.40 9.77 -6.33
C SER A 277 -5.45 10.36 -7.29
N LYS A 278 -5.02 11.19 -8.25
CA LYS A 278 -5.88 11.81 -9.28
C LYS A 278 -5.87 11.05 -10.60
N LEU A 279 -5.17 9.92 -10.67
CA LEU A 279 -5.00 9.13 -11.89
C LEU A 279 -6.33 8.53 -12.34
N THR A 280 -6.75 8.86 -13.57
CA THR A 280 -7.94 8.26 -14.20
C THR A 280 -7.61 6.96 -14.93
N GLU A 281 -8.61 6.11 -15.16
CA GLU A 281 -8.41 4.86 -15.91
C GLU A 281 -7.90 5.11 -17.35
N LYS A 282 -8.38 6.19 -17.99
CA LYS A 282 -7.92 6.60 -19.33
C LYS A 282 -6.43 6.96 -19.33
N GLN A 283 -5.99 7.75 -18.35
CA GLN A 283 -4.57 8.09 -18.19
C GLN A 283 -3.75 6.85 -17.86
N PHE A 284 -4.24 5.96 -16.99
CA PHE A 284 -3.57 4.70 -16.68
C PHE A 284 -3.34 3.85 -17.94
N LYS A 285 -4.38 3.64 -18.75
CA LYS A 285 -4.28 2.88 -20.00
C LYS A 285 -3.30 3.50 -20.99
N SER A 286 -3.23 4.83 -21.05
CA SER A 286 -2.30 5.56 -21.92
C SER A 286 -0.85 5.45 -21.42
N ASN A 287 -0.60 5.81 -20.16
CA ASN A 287 0.73 5.89 -19.57
C ASN A 287 1.36 4.50 -19.46
N TYR A 288 0.64 3.52 -18.92
CA TYR A 288 1.22 2.21 -18.60
C TYR A 288 1.09 1.17 -19.71
N LYS A 289 0.63 1.54 -20.92
CA LYS A 289 0.45 0.62 -22.06
C LYS A 289 1.69 -0.23 -22.34
N LEU A 290 2.86 0.41 -22.29
CA LEU A 290 4.16 -0.22 -22.57
C LEU A 290 4.91 -0.62 -21.30
N SER A 291 4.35 -0.43 -20.10
CA SER A 291 5.01 -0.76 -18.83
C SER A 291 4.49 -2.08 -18.25
N PRO A 292 5.31 -2.84 -17.49
CA PRO A 292 4.84 -3.99 -16.72
C PRO A 292 3.68 -3.68 -15.75
N ILE A 293 3.57 -2.41 -15.31
CA ILE A 293 2.56 -1.93 -14.36
C ILE A 293 1.13 -2.25 -14.82
N LYS A 294 0.89 -2.34 -16.13
CA LYS A 294 -0.42 -2.74 -16.69
C LYS A 294 -0.94 -4.09 -16.15
N ARG A 295 -0.07 -4.97 -15.65
CA ARG A 295 -0.43 -6.28 -15.08
C ARG A 295 -1.27 -6.17 -13.80
N ALA A 296 -1.03 -5.13 -12.99
CA ALA A 296 -1.86 -4.84 -11.81
C ALA A 296 -3.30 -4.42 -12.20
N LYS A 297 -3.50 -3.95 -13.44
CA LYS A 297 -4.72 -3.26 -13.90
C LYS A 297 -4.95 -1.95 -13.12
N PHE A 298 -5.86 -1.12 -13.62
CA PHE A 298 -6.14 0.18 -13.01
C PHE A 298 -6.60 0.03 -11.54
N HIS A 299 -7.55 -0.87 -11.30
CA HIS A 299 -8.09 -1.12 -9.96
C HIS A 299 -7.01 -1.56 -8.96
N GLY A 300 -6.21 -2.56 -9.31
CA GLY A 300 -5.13 -3.05 -8.45
C GLY A 300 -4.06 -1.98 -8.20
N PHE A 301 -3.70 -1.18 -9.21
CA PHE A 301 -2.72 -0.11 -9.03
C PHE A 301 -3.25 1.01 -8.12
N ILE A 302 -4.51 1.42 -8.26
CA ILE A 302 -5.16 2.39 -7.37
C ILE A 302 -5.26 1.86 -5.93
N ARG A 303 -5.57 0.58 -5.74
CA ARG A 303 -5.52 -0.06 -4.41
C ARG A 303 -4.14 0.09 -3.77
N ASN A 304 -3.07 -0.21 -4.52
CA ASN A 304 -1.71 -0.09 -4.02
C ASN A 304 -1.37 1.37 -3.64
N ILE A 305 -1.76 2.34 -4.47
CA ILE A 305 -1.59 3.78 -4.21
C ILE A 305 -2.35 4.20 -2.95
N LYS A 306 -3.61 3.80 -2.80
CA LYS A 306 -4.42 4.09 -1.60
C LYS A 306 -3.75 3.55 -0.34
N ASN A 307 -3.21 2.33 -0.38
CA ASN A 307 -2.46 1.76 0.73
C ASN A 307 -1.19 2.56 1.06
N ALA A 308 -0.42 2.96 0.04
CA ALA A 308 0.76 3.81 0.24
C ALA A 308 0.41 5.18 0.84
N ILE A 309 -0.69 5.81 0.39
CA ILE A 309 -1.19 7.07 0.97
C ILE A 309 -1.62 6.86 2.42
N LYS A 310 -2.37 5.79 2.72
CA LYS A 310 -2.75 5.41 4.10
C LYS A 310 -1.50 5.29 4.96
N ASN A 311 -0.51 4.51 4.53
CA ASN A 311 0.74 4.34 5.26
C ASN A 311 1.53 5.65 5.43
N MET A 312 1.57 6.51 4.41
CA MET A 312 2.20 7.83 4.51
C MET A 312 1.52 8.70 5.57
N VAL A 313 0.18 8.77 5.57
CA VAL A 313 -0.58 9.51 6.57
C VAL A 313 -0.31 8.97 7.97
N LEU A 314 -0.39 7.66 8.14
CA LEU A 314 -0.09 6.98 9.41
C LEU A 314 1.33 7.26 9.91
N MET A 315 2.32 7.24 9.01
CA MET A 315 3.70 7.61 9.35
C MET A 315 3.82 9.09 9.75
N LYS A 316 3.17 10.00 9.02
CA LYS A 316 3.19 11.43 9.36
C LYS A 316 2.61 11.68 10.76
N ILE A 317 1.48 11.05 11.08
CA ILE A 317 0.89 11.12 12.42
C ILE A 317 1.85 10.58 13.49
N SER A 318 2.57 9.49 13.20
CA SER A 318 3.58 8.93 14.12
C SER A 318 4.76 9.86 14.40
N GLU A 319 5.09 10.72 13.44
CA GLU A 319 6.22 11.65 13.48
C GLU A 319 5.83 13.06 13.98
N LEU A 320 4.52 13.33 14.16
CA LEU A 320 4.07 14.60 14.72
C LEU A 320 4.63 14.77 16.14
N ASP A 321 5.35 15.86 16.35
CA ASP A 321 5.79 16.30 17.67
C ASP A 321 4.67 17.13 18.33
N PHE A 322 3.78 16.44 19.06
CA PHE A 322 2.70 17.06 19.81
C PHE A 322 2.81 16.67 21.28
N ASP A 323 2.41 17.59 22.16
CA ASP A 323 2.33 17.39 23.62
C ASP A 323 0.88 17.48 24.14
N CYS A 324 -0.06 17.75 23.24
CA CYS A 324 -1.48 17.90 23.52
C CYS A 324 -2.35 17.26 22.43
N ALA A 325 -3.36 16.49 22.84
CA ALA A 325 -4.39 15.98 21.94
C ALA A 325 -5.78 16.40 22.43
N ILE A 326 -6.54 17.06 21.56
CA ILE A 326 -7.87 17.56 21.87
C ILE A 326 -8.89 16.77 21.06
N PHE A 327 -9.88 16.19 21.73
CA PHE A 327 -10.90 15.37 21.12
C PHE A 327 -12.22 16.13 21.14
N ASP A 328 -12.89 16.21 19.99
CA ASP A 328 -14.32 16.49 20.01
C ASP A 328 -15.09 15.33 20.66
N LEU A 329 -16.34 15.57 21.06
CA LEU A 329 -17.17 14.55 21.71
C LEU A 329 -18.00 13.77 20.70
N ASP A 330 -18.89 14.47 20.00
CA ASP A 330 -19.94 13.88 19.18
C ASP A 330 -19.37 13.42 17.84
N GLY A 331 -19.49 12.13 17.53
CA GLY A 331 -18.91 11.53 16.34
C GLY A 331 -17.39 11.28 16.42
N VAL A 332 -16.71 11.71 17.48
CA VAL A 332 -15.28 11.45 17.70
C VAL A 332 -15.03 10.51 18.89
N ILE A 333 -15.57 10.81 20.07
CA ILE A 333 -15.50 9.93 21.25
C ILE A 333 -16.75 9.07 21.35
N ALA A 334 -17.92 9.67 21.11
CA ALA A 334 -19.22 9.01 21.22
C ALA A 334 -19.93 8.94 19.86
N ASP A 335 -20.44 7.78 19.48
CA ASP A 335 -21.20 7.59 18.24
C ASP A 335 -22.64 8.11 18.42
N THR A 336 -22.80 9.43 18.23
CA THR A 336 -24.05 10.16 18.54
C THR A 336 -24.79 10.68 17.32
N PHE A 337 -24.22 10.54 16.11
CA PHE A 337 -24.76 11.13 14.87
C PHE A 337 -26.24 10.82 14.65
N GLN A 338 -26.61 9.54 14.77
CA GLN A 338 -27.98 9.09 14.54
C GLN A 338 -28.99 9.65 15.55
N PHE A 339 -28.57 9.93 16.78
CA PHE A 339 -29.45 10.47 17.82
C PHE A 339 -29.67 11.95 17.59
N HIS A 340 -28.62 12.72 17.35
CA HIS A 340 -28.74 14.13 16.99
C HIS A 340 -29.57 14.32 15.70
N PHE A 341 -29.39 13.47 14.70
CA PHE A 341 -30.20 13.54 13.48
C PHE A 341 -31.70 13.34 13.79
N LYS A 342 -32.03 12.34 14.61
CA LYS A 342 -33.42 12.05 15.01
C LYS A 342 -34.02 13.17 15.86
N SER A 343 -33.27 13.77 16.78
CA SER A 343 -33.78 14.85 17.62
C SER A 343 -34.08 16.11 16.80
N TRP A 344 -33.17 16.46 15.89
CA TRP A 344 -33.37 17.58 14.97
C TRP A 344 -34.50 17.36 13.98
N ARG A 345 -34.59 16.16 13.38
CA ARG A 345 -35.67 15.85 12.45
C ARG A 345 -37.05 15.96 13.11
N LYS A 346 -37.19 15.46 14.34
CA LYS A 346 -38.44 15.59 15.12
C LYS A 346 -38.83 17.05 15.32
N ILE A 347 -37.87 17.92 15.64
CA ILE A 347 -38.16 19.36 15.79
C ILE A 347 -38.52 19.98 14.44
N CYS A 348 -37.80 19.70 13.36
CA CYS A 348 -38.13 20.21 12.04
C CYS A 348 -39.55 19.80 11.60
N GLU A 349 -39.96 18.56 11.87
CA GLU A 349 -41.31 18.05 11.60
C GLU A 349 -42.40 18.87 12.32
N GLU A 350 -42.15 19.30 13.57
CA GLU A 350 -43.08 20.19 14.32
C GLU A 350 -43.26 21.55 13.66
N PHE A 351 -42.26 22.02 12.91
CA PHE A 351 -42.32 23.26 12.12
C PHE A 351 -42.72 23.01 10.66
N GLY A 352 -43.18 21.80 10.32
CA GLY A 352 -43.63 21.45 8.97
C GLY A 352 -42.49 21.40 7.94
N ARG A 353 -41.25 21.18 8.38
CA ARG A 353 -40.06 21.09 7.54
C ARG A 353 -39.46 19.69 7.60
N ASP A 354 -39.10 19.14 6.44
CA ASP A 354 -38.27 17.94 6.39
C ASP A 354 -36.77 18.31 6.51
N LEU A 355 -35.99 17.46 7.16
CA LEU A 355 -34.55 17.65 7.35
C LEU A 355 -33.79 16.54 6.65
N SER A 356 -33.09 16.89 5.58
CA SER A 356 -32.20 15.95 4.89
C SER A 356 -30.94 15.66 5.71
N VAL A 357 -30.33 14.49 5.46
CA VAL A 357 -29.07 14.09 6.11
C VAL A 357 -27.94 15.05 5.72
N ASP A 358 -27.92 15.54 4.49
CA ASP A 358 -26.85 16.42 3.99
C ASP A 358 -26.95 17.83 4.59
N GLU A 359 -28.17 18.38 4.73
CA GLU A 359 -28.38 19.63 5.50
C GLU A 359 -27.95 19.46 6.96
N PHE A 360 -28.30 18.33 7.58
CA PHE A 360 -27.90 18.05 8.95
C PHE A 360 -26.37 18.02 9.11
N ARG A 361 -25.66 17.29 8.23
CA ARG A 361 -24.18 17.23 8.24
C ARG A 361 -23.52 18.59 8.06
N THR A 362 -24.02 19.41 7.15
CA THR A 362 -23.35 20.64 6.71
C THR A 362 -23.71 21.86 7.56
N ILE A 363 -24.95 21.93 8.04
CA ILE A 363 -25.49 23.10 8.75
C ILE A 363 -25.50 22.87 10.26
N ILE A 364 -25.88 21.67 10.72
CA ILE A 364 -26.26 21.42 12.11
C ILE A 364 -25.15 20.75 12.90
N PHE A 365 -24.58 19.65 12.38
CA PHE A 365 -23.65 18.80 13.13
C PHE A 365 -22.32 19.53 13.42
N GLY A 366 -21.81 19.36 14.64
CA GLY A 366 -20.61 20.05 15.14
C GLY A 366 -20.85 21.49 15.65
N ARG A 367 -22.03 22.09 15.44
CA ARG A 367 -22.35 23.45 15.92
C ARG A 367 -23.26 23.44 17.14
N ARG A 368 -23.40 24.60 17.79
CA ARG A 368 -24.36 24.76 18.88
C ARG A 368 -25.79 24.77 18.34
N GLY A 369 -26.73 24.24 19.12
CA GLY A 369 -28.11 24.12 18.65
C GLY A 369 -28.78 25.46 18.30
N GLU A 370 -28.50 26.53 19.04
CA GLU A 370 -29.03 27.87 18.75
C GLU A 370 -28.47 28.42 17.41
N GLU A 371 -27.17 28.25 17.17
CA GLU A 371 -26.51 28.69 15.94
C GLU A 371 -27.03 27.91 14.72
N SER A 372 -27.20 26.60 14.88
CA SER A 372 -27.80 25.72 13.86
C SER A 372 -29.24 26.10 13.55
N ALA A 373 -30.06 26.38 14.57
CA ALA A 373 -31.44 26.82 14.40
C ALA A 373 -31.53 28.17 13.66
N LYS A 374 -30.66 29.14 13.99
CA LYS A 374 -30.61 30.45 13.30
C LYS A 374 -30.41 30.29 11.79
N ILE A 375 -29.51 29.40 11.39
CA ILE A 375 -29.19 29.17 9.98
C ILE A 375 -30.30 28.36 9.29
N LEU A 376 -30.77 27.29 9.95
CA LEU A 376 -31.75 26.39 9.36
C LEU A 376 -33.10 27.07 9.09
N PHE A 377 -33.51 27.96 9.98
CA PHE A 377 -34.78 28.68 9.89
C PHE A 377 -34.65 30.07 9.27
N ASP A 378 -33.44 30.55 8.96
CA ASP A 378 -33.16 31.76 8.16
C ASP A 378 -33.99 32.99 8.59
N GLY A 379 -34.04 33.27 9.89
CA GLY A 379 -34.78 34.41 10.45
C GLY A 379 -36.32 34.29 10.41
N LYS A 380 -36.88 33.15 10.00
CA LYS A 380 -38.34 32.91 9.99
C LYS A 380 -38.94 32.67 11.37
N ILE A 381 -38.09 32.55 12.39
CA ILE A 381 -38.46 32.25 13.78
C ILE A 381 -37.80 33.31 14.68
N LYS A 382 -38.47 33.72 15.76
CA LYS A 382 -37.95 34.74 16.69
C LYS A 382 -36.80 34.17 17.53
N ASP A 383 -35.85 35.02 17.93
CA ASP A 383 -34.67 34.59 18.74
C ASP A 383 -35.05 33.85 20.04
N GLU A 384 -36.15 34.23 20.69
CA GLU A 384 -36.65 33.53 21.88
C GLU A 384 -37.10 32.09 21.58
N GLU A 385 -37.67 31.85 20.40
CA GLU A 385 -38.09 30.54 19.94
C GLU A 385 -36.89 29.69 19.49
N ILE A 386 -35.86 30.31 18.90
CA ILE A 386 -34.59 29.66 18.55
C ILE A 386 -33.89 29.09 19.79
N LYS A 387 -33.83 29.86 20.88
CA LYS A 387 -33.26 29.37 22.14
C LYS A 387 -34.04 28.18 22.71
N LYS A 388 -35.38 28.23 22.63
CA LYS A 388 -36.24 27.11 23.03
C LYS A 388 -36.02 25.88 22.16
N ILE A 389 -35.84 26.05 20.84
CA ILE A 389 -35.50 24.96 19.92
C ILE A 389 -34.22 24.26 20.36
N GLY A 390 -33.14 25.02 20.62
CA GLY A 390 -31.87 24.46 21.09
C GLY A 390 -32.02 23.61 22.35
N ALA A 391 -32.76 24.10 23.35
CA ALA A 391 -33.01 23.36 24.59
C ALA A 391 -33.84 22.08 24.35
N ARG A 392 -34.92 22.17 23.56
CA ARG A 392 -35.81 21.03 23.26
C ARG A 392 -35.13 19.95 22.45
N VAL A 393 -34.30 20.30 21.46
CA VAL A 393 -33.50 19.32 20.70
C VAL A 393 -32.60 18.51 21.64
N ASN A 394 -31.95 19.18 22.59
CA ASN A 394 -31.06 18.51 23.55
C ASN A 394 -31.84 17.61 24.52
N GLU A 395 -33.04 18.01 24.95
CA GLU A 395 -33.92 17.16 25.75
C GLU A 395 -34.33 15.90 25.00
N ILE A 396 -34.81 16.05 23.76
CA ILE A 396 -35.17 14.91 22.90
C ILE A 396 -33.96 14.02 22.65
N PHE A 397 -32.77 14.60 22.41
CA PHE A 397 -31.53 13.84 22.27
C PHE A 397 -31.25 12.97 23.49
N ARG A 398 -31.32 13.54 24.70
CA ARG A 398 -31.08 12.78 25.93
C ARG A 398 -32.07 11.63 26.09
N ASP A 399 -33.34 11.85 25.78
CA ASP A 399 -34.38 10.81 25.89
C ASP A 399 -34.17 9.65 24.91
N ILE A 400 -33.79 9.95 23.66
CA ILE A 400 -33.62 8.90 22.64
C ILE A 400 -32.30 8.15 22.78
N ALA A 401 -31.24 8.84 23.24
CA ALA A 401 -29.89 8.32 23.36
C ALA A 401 -29.68 7.48 24.62
N ARG A 402 -30.42 7.78 25.70
CA ARG A 402 -30.24 7.12 26.99
C ARG A 402 -30.30 5.59 26.90
N GLY A 403 -29.29 4.94 27.46
CA GLY A 403 -29.10 3.49 27.48
C GLY A 403 -28.67 2.88 26.14
N LYS A 404 -28.30 3.71 25.15
CA LYS A 404 -27.96 3.26 23.78
C LYS A 404 -26.64 3.83 23.27
N LEU A 405 -25.94 4.65 24.06
CA LEU A 405 -24.70 5.27 23.65
C LEU A 405 -23.59 4.24 23.49
N LYS A 406 -22.73 4.46 22.50
CA LYS A 406 -21.50 3.69 22.26
C LYS A 406 -20.36 4.65 22.00
N SER A 407 -19.14 4.23 22.33
CA SER A 407 -17.95 4.94 21.92
C SER A 407 -17.62 4.68 20.45
N VAL A 408 -16.95 5.63 19.80
CA VAL A 408 -16.32 5.39 18.51
C VAL A 408 -15.19 4.37 18.66
N ASP A 409 -15.11 3.46 17.69
CA ASP A 409 -14.15 2.35 17.67
C ASP A 409 -12.69 2.81 17.88
N GLY A 410 -12.10 2.37 19.00
CA GLY A 410 -10.72 2.62 19.39
C GLY A 410 -10.46 3.97 20.07
N ALA A 411 -11.47 4.84 20.20
CA ALA A 411 -11.27 6.22 20.64
C ALA A 411 -10.80 6.29 22.10
N ILE A 412 -11.46 5.55 22.98
CA ILE A 412 -11.11 5.50 24.41
C ILE A 412 -9.71 4.91 24.61
N GLU A 413 -9.36 3.87 23.86
CA GLU A 413 -8.04 3.24 23.89
C GLU A 413 -6.94 4.21 23.48
N VAL A 414 -7.16 4.97 22.41
CA VAL A 414 -6.20 6.00 21.98
C VAL A 414 -6.02 7.08 23.03
N VAL A 415 -7.08 7.56 23.66
CA VAL A 415 -6.97 8.56 24.75
C VAL A 415 -6.11 8.00 25.90
N LYS A 416 -6.35 6.75 26.32
CA LYS A 416 -5.56 6.10 27.37
C LYS A 416 -4.08 5.97 27.00
N ILE A 417 -3.78 5.48 25.79
CA ILE A 417 -2.42 5.33 25.29
C ILE A 417 -1.70 6.69 25.27
N LEU A 418 -2.36 7.76 24.81
CA LEU A 418 -1.76 9.09 24.80
C LEU A 418 -1.38 9.57 26.21
N LYS A 419 -2.27 9.38 27.20
CA LYS A 419 -1.97 9.73 28.61
C LYS A 419 -0.83 8.94 29.19
N GLU A 420 -0.80 7.63 28.94
CA GLU A 420 0.30 6.76 29.38
C GLU A 420 1.65 7.20 28.81
N ASN A 421 1.64 7.89 27.66
CA ASN A 421 2.82 8.46 27.01
C ASN A 421 3.08 9.94 27.40
N GLY A 422 2.43 10.44 28.45
CA GLY A 422 2.65 11.80 28.96
C GLY A 422 2.08 12.92 28.07
N ILE A 423 1.24 12.58 27.09
CA ILE A 423 0.51 13.57 26.29
C ILE A 423 -0.69 14.06 27.09
N LYS A 424 -0.85 15.37 27.17
CA LYS A 424 -2.04 15.98 27.79
C LYS A 424 -3.24 15.81 26.89
N VAL A 425 -4.37 15.39 27.44
CA VAL A 425 -5.58 15.13 26.65
C VAL A 425 -6.74 15.98 27.13
N ALA A 426 -7.42 16.62 26.19
CA ALA A 426 -8.60 17.44 26.44
C ALA A 426 -9.81 16.94 25.66
N LEU A 427 -11.00 17.18 26.20
CA LEU A 427 -12.24 17.11 25.47
C LEU A 427 -12.78 18.52 25.22
N ALA A 428 -13.21 18.82 24.00
CA ALA A 428 -13.71 20.13 23.61
C ALA A 428 -14.94 19.99 22.70
N THR A 429 -16.13 20.34 23.21
CA THR A 429 -17.40 20.08 22.52
C THR A 429 -18.33 21.29 22.45
N SER A 430 -19.13 21.36 21.39
CA SER A 430 -20.26 22.30 21.25
C SER A 430 -21.51 21.88 22.04
N ALA A 431 -21.47 20.72 22.72
CA ALA A 431 -22.58 20.21 23.53
C ALA A 431 -22.72 20.96 24.87
N PRO A 432 -23.95 21.08 25.40
CA PRO A 432 -24.19 21.57 26.75
C PRO A 432 -23.81 20.51 27.79
N ASP A 433 -23.59 20.93 29.04
CA ASP A 433 -23.10 20.06 30.12
C ASP A 433 -23.98 18.84 30.34
N GLU A 434 -25.30 18.98 30.28
CA GLU A 434 -26.23 17.89 30.56
C GLU A 434 -26.12 16.75 29.54
N ASN A 435 -25.73 17.06 28.30
CA ASN A 435 -25.45 16.04 27.29
C ASN A 435 -24.09 15.38 27.55
N VAL A 436 -23.09 16.18 27.96
CA VAL A 436 -21.76 15.68 28.31
C VAL A 436 -21.84 14.73 29.50
N GLU A 437 -22.59 15.09 30.55
CA GLU A 437 -22.80 14.28 31.75
C GLU A 437 -23.45 12.93 31.41
N LEU A 438 -24.51 12.92 30.59
CA LEU A 438 -25.15 11.70 30.12
C LEU A 438 -24.16 10.78 29.39
N ILE A 439 -23.40 11.35 28.45
CA ILE A 439 -22.42 10.58 27.66
C ILE A 439 -21.29 10.06 28.55
N PHE A 440 -20.81 10.87 29.49
CA PHE A 440 -19.73 10.51 30.40
C PHE A 440 -20.15 9.40 31.37
N GLU A 441 -21.38 9.43 31.85
CA GLU A 441 -21.95 8.39 32.71
C GLU A 441 -22.09 7.06 31.96
N GLU A 442 -22.76 7.05 30.80
CA GLU A 442 -23.00 5.80 30.06
C GLU A 442 -21.73 5.18 29.49
N LEU A 443 -20.77 6.00 29.05
CA LEU A 443 -19.52 5.53 28.46
C LEU A 443 -18.36 5.46 29.46
N ASN A 444 -18.59 5.74 30.74
CA ASN A 444 -17.58 5.72 31.81
C ASN A 444 -16.35 6.59 31.49
N LEU A 445 -16.56 7.85 31.11
CA LEU A 445 -15.50 8.76 30.67
C LEU A 445 -14.95 9.68 31.78
N TYR A 446 -15.55 9.65 32.97
CA TYR A 446 -15.08 10.47 34.09
C TYR A 446 -13.63 10.16 34.46
N GLY A 447 -12.81 11.20 34.58
CA GLY A 447 -11.37 11.09 34.85
C GLY A 447 -10.51 10.72 33.62
N LEU A 448 -11.12 10.46 32.47
CA LEU A 448 -10.39 10.13 31.25
C LEU A 448 -9.63 11.36 30.71
N PHE A 449 -10.25 12.53 30.68
CA PHE A 449 -9.64 13.76 30.14
C PHE A 449 -9.02 14.63 31.24
N ASP A 450 -7.90 15.29 30.96
CA ASP A 450 -7.26 16.23 31.89
C ASP A 450 -8.07 17.52 32.01
N ILE A 451 -8.78 17.88 30.94
CA ILE A 451 -9.73 18.97 30.93
C ILE A 451 -10.90 18.70 29.98
N VAL A 452 -12.07 19.20 30.36
CA VAL A 452 -13.29 19.16 29.55
C VAL A 452 -13.76 20.59 29.35
N ILE A 453 -14.01 20.97 28.10
CA ILE A 453 -14.52 22.27 27.67
C ILE A 453 -15.84 22.04 26.95
N THR A 454 -16.91 22.69 27.42
CA THR A 454 -18.25 22.55 26.84
C THR A 454 -18.70 23.86 26.19
N SER A 455 -19.92 23.90 25.66
CA SER A 455 -20.44 25.10 25.03
C SER A 455 -20.49 26.32 25.96
N LYS A 456 -20.60 26.14 27.28
CA LYS A 456 -20.69 27.26 28.24
C LYS A 456 -19.34 27.97 28.46
N ASP A 457 -18.23 27.28 28.23
CA ASP A 457 -16.89 27.76 28.56
C ASP A 457 -16.36 28.80 27.57
N VAL A 458 -16.98 28.91 26.38
CA VAL A 458 -16.51 29.81 25.32
C VAL A 458 -17.64 30.69 24.81
N GLN A 459 -17.29 31.92 24.45
CA GLN A 459 -18.27 32.89 23.95
C GLN A 459 -18.71 32.55 22.53
N ARG A 460 -17.77 32.20 21.64
CA ARG A 460 -18.03 31.90 20.22
C ARG A 460 -17.89 30.41 19.95
N GLY A 461 -18.93 29.80 19.37
CA GLY A 461 -18.92 28.40 18.94
C GLY A 461 -18.13 28.16 17.65
N LYS A 462 -17.95 26.89 17.28
CA LYS A 462 -17.35 26.48 16.00
C LYS A 462 -18.14 27.13 14.85
N PRO A 463 -17.48 27.73 13.83
CA PRO A 463 -16.08 27.54 13.43
C PRO A 463 -15.06 28.51 14.06
N ALA A 464 -15.45 29.31 15.06
CA ALA A 464 -14.48 30.12 15.80
C ALA A 464 -13.49 29.21 16.56
N PRO A 465 -12.22 29.61 16.74
CA PRO A 465 -11.18 28.75 17.31
C PRO A 465 -11.25 28.61 18.84
N ASP A 466 -12.12 29.38 19.49
CA ASP A 466 -12.18 29.58 20.94
C ASP A 466 -12.29 28.25 21.71
N ILE A 467 -13.09 27.29 21.19
CA ILE A 467 -13.32 25.97 21.80
C ILE A 467 -12.03 25.13 21.90
N PHE A 468 -11.07 25.29 20.97
CA PHE A 468 -9.81 24.55 20.96
C PHE A 468 -8.64 25.35 21.57
N ILE A 469 -8.65 26.68 21.46
CA ILE A 469 -7.63 27.54 22.10
C ILE A 469 -7.71 27.44 23.64
N LEU A 470 -8.93 27.43 24.19
CA LEU A 470 -9.13 27.42 25.65
C LEU A 470 -8.52 26.19 26.35
N PRO A 471 -8.77 24.93 25.92
CA PRO A 471 -8.15 23.76 26.56
C PRO A 471 -6.63 23.76 26.40
N ALA A 472 -6.10 24.11 25.23
CA ALA A 472 -4.65 24.20 25.02
C ALA A 472 -4.01 25.23 25.98
N LYS A 473 -4.63 26.40 26.16
CA LYS A 473 -4.18 27.41 27.11
C LYS A 473 -4.22 26.92 28.55
N ARG A 474 -5.31 26.28 28.97
CA ARG A 474 -5.47 25.76 30.34
C ARG A 474 -4.50 24.60 30.64
N LEU A 475 -4.15 23.81 29.62
CA LEU A 475 -3.14 22.75 29.71
C LEU A 475 -1.70 23.26 29.53
N ASN A 476 -1.49 24.56 29.26
CA ASN A 476 -0.19 25.15 28.96
C ASN A 476 0.52 24.48 27.77
N CYS A 477 -0.22 24.27 26.68
CA CYS A 477 0.27 23.69 25.43
C CYS A 477 0.31 24.76 24.33
N ARG A 478 1.31 24.67 23.46
CA ARG A 478 1.41 25.57 22.28
C ARG A 478 0.49 25.03 21.19
N ALA A 479 -0.26 25.90 20.52
CA ALA A 479 -1.24 25.48 19.51
C ALA A 479 -0.63 24.64 18.37
N GLU A 480 0.57 24.99 17.90
CA GLU A 480 1.31 24.23 16.88
C GLU A 480 1.74 22.81 17.31
N ARG A 481 1.69 22.52 18.63
CA ARG A 481 1.94 21.20 19.22
C ARG A 481 0.65 20.52 19.70
N CYS A 482 -0.50 21.03 19.29
CA CYS A 482 -1.79 20.43 19.55
C CYS A 482 -2.30 19.71 18.30
N ILE A 483 -2.76 18.48 18.47
CA ILE A 483 -3.59 17.79 17.47
C ILE A 483 -5.05 17.84 17.90
N VAL A 484 -5.96 17.96 16.94
CA VAL A 484 -7.41 17.96 17.16
C VAL A 484 -8.05 16.84 16.37
N PHE A 485 -8.80 15.96 17.04
CA PHE A 485 -9.65 14.96 16.38
C PHE A 485 -11.07 15.50 16.23
N GLU A 486 -11.57 15.54 15.00
CA GLU A 486 -12.84 16.18 14.63
C GLU A 486 -13.47 15.49 13.41
N ASP A 487 -14.80 15.46 13.29
CA ASP A 487 -15.54 14.75 12.23
C ASP A 487 -16.51 15.65 11.41
N SER A 488 -16.52 16.96 11.69
CA SER A 488 -17.40 17.99 11.14
C SER A 488 -16.62 19.10 10.43
N ILE A 489 -17.22 19.72 9.41
CA ILE A 489 -16.59 20.83 8.67
C ILE A 489 -16.30 22.01 9.61
N ALA A 490 -17.27 22.36 10.46
CA ALA A 490 -17.15 23.52 11.35
C ALA A 490 -16.03 23.36 12.38
N GLY A 491 -15.86 22.15 12.93
CA GLY A 491 -14.80 21.90 13.90
C GLY A 491 -13.42 21.76 13.27
N LEU A 492 -13.29 21.16 12.09
CA LEU A 492 -12.01 21.15 11.37
C LEU A 492 -11.55 22.57 11.04
N ILE A 493 -12.44 23.43 10.54
CA ILE A 493 -12.13 24.85 10.32
C ILE A 493 -11.74 25.54 11.63
N SER A 494 -12.44 25.26 12.74
CA SER A 494 -12.10 25.80 14.06
C SER A 494 -10.70 25.38 14.53
N ALA A 495 -10.31 24.12 14.34
CA ALA A 495 -8.98 23.61 14.67
C ALA A 495 -7.88 24.30 13.85
N LYS A 496 -8.10 24.45 12.53
CA LYS A 496 -7.17 25.18 11.65
C LYS A 496 -7.07 26.66 12.02
N ASN A 497 -8.18 27.32 12.33
CA ASN A 497 -8.21 28.70 12.81
C ASN A 497 -7.48 28.86 14.16
N ALA A 498 -7.41 27.80 14.96
CA ALA A 498 -6.65 27.79 16.21
C ALA A 498 -5.14 27.58 15.99
N GLY A 499 -4.68 27.34 14.76
CA GLY A 499 -3.28 27.05 14.44
C GLY A 499 -2.84 25.64 14.83
N MET A 500 -3.79 24.70 14.93
CA MET A 500 -3.55 23.31 15.35
C MET A 500 -3.58 22.36 14.15
N VAL A 501 -3.06 21.15 14.34
CA VAL A 501 -3.16 20.08 13.33
C VAL A 501 -4.53 19.41 13.44
N ALA A 502 -5.31 19.42 12.36
CA ALA A 502 -6.65 18.86 12.32
C ALA A 502 -6.63 17.44 11.74
N ILE A 503 -7.07 16.45 12.53
CA ILE A 503 -7.23 15.06 12.12
C ILE A 503 -8.72 14.74 12.00
N GLY A 504 -9.18 14.53 10.77
CA GLY A 504 -10.54 14.16 10.42
C GLY A 504 -10.86 12.71 10.80
N VAL A 505 -11.98 12.47 11.48
CA VAL A 505 -12.50 11.13 11.76
C VAL A 505 -13.65 10.83 10.80
N GLU A 506 -13.56 9.76 10.01
CA GLU A 506 -14.53 9.41 8.95
C GLU A 506 -15.84 8.78 9.47
N THR A 507 -16.37 9.28 10.58
CA THR A 507 -17.62 8.81 11.24
C THR A 507 -18.86 9.52 10.71
N THR A 508 -18.79 10.85 10.53
CA THR A 508 -19.92 11.67 10.05
C THR A 508 -19.79 12.06 8.57
N LEU A 509 -18.60 12.50 8.18
CA LEU A 509 -18.29 12.96 6.82
C LEU A 509 -17.47 11.92 6.06
N ARG A 510 -17.62 11.91 4.74
CA ARG A 510 -16.80 11.05 3.90
C ARG A 510 -15.38 11.63 3.77
N LYS A 511 -14.43 10.75 3.46
CA LYS A 511 -13.02 11.11 3.29
C LYS A 511 -12.77 12.28 2.35
N ASP A 512 -13.47 12.34 1.22
CA ASP A 512 -13.35 13.40 0.23
C ASP A 512 -13.81 14.75 0.79
N GLU A 513 -14.84 14.77 1.63
CA GLU A 513 -15.34 15.97 2.28
C GLU A 513 -14.38 16.46 3.37
N LEU A 514 -13.86 15.54 4.20
CA LEU A 514 -12.88 15.84 5.25
C LEU A 514 -11.55 16.36 4.68
N SER A 515 -11.09 15.80 3.56
CA SER A 515 -9.78 16.12 2.96
C SER A 515 -9.61 17.58 2.55
N ASN A 516 -10.70 18.35 2.45
CA ASN A 516 -10.66 19.79 2.16
C ASN A 516 -10.34 20.64 3.40
N TYR A 517 -10.54 20.11 4.62
CA TYR A 517 -10.47 20.88 5.87
C TYR A 517 -9.52 20.28 6.90
N ALA A 518 -9.24 18.97 6.82
CA ALA A 518 -8.31 18.28 7.70
C ALA A 518 -6.90 18.20 7.09
N ASP A 519 -5.88 18.19 7.96
CA ASP A 519 -4.51 17.88 7.55
C ASP A 519 -4.35 16.39 7.20
N PHE A 520 -5.08 15.54 7.91
CA PHE A 520 -5.12 14.09 7.73
C PHE A 520 -6.53 13.56 8.01
N SER A 521 -6.89 12.39 7.48
CA SER A 521 -8.11 11.67 7.91
C SER A 521 -7.79 10.23 8.31
N ILE A 522 -8.53 9.73 9.28
CA ILE A 522 -8.50 8.35 9.75
C ILE A 522 -9.90 7.75 9.66
N LYS A 523 -9.99 6.45 9.34
CA LYS A 523 -11.29 5.76 9.30
C LYS A 523 -11.88 5.58 10.69
N ASN A 524 -11.02 5.22 11.64
CA ASN A 524 -11.32 5.05 13.06
C ASN A 524 -10.01 5.11 13.86
N PHE A 525 -10.11 5.03 15.18
CA PHE A 525 -8.95 5.14 16.06
C PHE A 525 -8.11 3.84 16.13
N PHE A 526 -8.64 2.68 15.72
CA PHE A 526 -7.84 1.45 15.62
C PHE A 526 -6.65 1.59 14.67
N GLU A 527 -6.75 2.47 13.66
CA GLU A 527 -5.62 2.76 12.77
C GLU A 527 -4.42 3.38 13.49
N LEU A 528 -4.65 4.07 14.62
CA LEU A 528 -3.62 4.77 15.38
C LEU A 528 -3.04 3.97 16.54
N ILE A 529 -3.76 2.98 17.07
CA ILE A 529 -3.34 2.23 18.27
C ILE A 529 -1.93 1.62 18.12
N GLU A 530 -1.68 0.89 17.03
CA GLU A 530 -0.39 0.23 16.83
C GLU A 530 0.77 1.21 16.63
N ILE A 531 0.49 2.38 16.07
CA ILE A 531 1.48 3.43 15.85
C ILE A 531 1.87 4.07 17.17
N LEU A 532 0.87 4.41 17.99
CA LEU A 532 1.11 5.05 19.28
C LEU A 532 1.84 4.11 20.23
N LYS A 533 1.51 2.81 20.23
CA LYS A 533 2.26 1.78 20.99
C LYS A 533 3.74 1.67 20.58
N GLN A 534 4.04 1.79 19.28
CA GLN A 534 5.42 1.74 18.79
C GLN A 534 6.24 2.99 19.20
N ARG A 535 5.59 4.15 19.35
CA ARG A 535 6.24 5.37 19.87
C ARG A 535 6.68 5.18 21.33
N THR A 536 5.90 4.47 22.14
CA THR A 536 6.23 4.11 23.53
C THR A 536 7.53 3.31 23.63
N LEU A 537 7.76 2.37 22.70
CA LEU A 537 8.98 1.55 22.69
C LEU A 537 10.24 2.33 22.29
N LYS A 538 10.11 3.38 21.46
CA LYS A 538 11.24 4.24 21.09
C LYS A 538 11.65 5.18 22.23
N ASN A 539 10.68 5.77 22.94
CA ASN A 539 10.96 6.70 24.04
C ASN A 539 11.43 5.99 25.33
N ALA A 540 11.21 4.68 25.48
CA ALA A 540 11.69 3.89 26.61
C ALA A 540 13.11 3.32 26.41
N GLY A 541 13.73 3.56 25.25
CA GLY A 541 15.06 3.06 24.88
C GLY A 541 16.14 4.15 24.76
N ASP A 542 15.80 5.41 25.01
CA ASP A 542 16.72 6.53 25.26
C ASP A 542 16.80 6.80 26.76
#